data_AF-A0A199UVM9-F1
#
_entry.id   AF-A0A199UVM9-F1
#
_cell.length_a   1.000
_cell.length_b   1.000
_cell.length_c   1.000
_cell.angle_alpha   90.00
_cell.angle_beta   90.00
_cell.angle_gamma   90.00
#
_symmetry.space_group_name_H-M   'P 1'
#
loop_
_entity.id
_entity.type
_entity.pdbx_description
1 polymer ?
#
loop_
_entity_poly.entity_id
_entity_poly.type
_entity_poly.pdbx_seq_one_letter_code
_entity_poly.pdbx_strand_id
1 'polypeptide(L)' 'VPDKDLEALHIETNTFRLASHIYWALWALIQAKVSPIDFDYLSYFFLRYDEYKKQKEFYLVKISLLDQE' A
#
# COMPACT_ATOMS: atom_id res chain seq x y z
N VAL A 1 21.88 5.46 -14.72
CA VAL A 1 21.72 5.09 -13.30
C VAL A 1 22.15 3.64 -13.18
N PRO A 2 23.03 3.28 -12.24
CA PRO A 2 23.41 1.89 -12.00
C PRO A 2 22.19 1.02 -11.64
N ASP A 3 22.15 -0.23 -12.10
CA ASP A 3 21.01 -1.13 -11.88
C ASP A 3 20.70 -1.34 -10.38
N LYS A 4 21.75 -1.40 -9.55
CA LYS A 4 21.62 -1.47 -8.09
C LYS A 4 20.86 -0.29 -7.47
N ASP A 5 21.02 0.91 -8.02
CA ASP A 5 20.40 2.13 -7.48
C ASP A 5 18.93 2.19 -7.91
N LEU A 6 18.62 1.65 -9.09
CA LEU A 6 17.26 1.43 -9.59
C LEU A 6 16.50 0.40 -8.73
N GLU A 7 17.12 -0.73 -8.39
CA GLU A 7 16.54 -1.75 -7.50
C GLU A 7 16.22 -1.18 -6.12
N ALA A 8 17.16 -0.43 -5.53
CA ALA A 8 16.97 0.22 -4.23
C ALA A 8 15.79 1.20 -4.22
N LEU A 9 15.69 2.05 -5.25
CA LEU A 9 14.56 2.98 -5.42
C LEU A 9 13.23 2.25 -5.60
N HIS A 10 13.22 1.12 -6.32
CA HIS A 10 12.04 0.29 -6.48
C HIS A 10 11.58 -0.28 -5.13
N ILE A 11 12.49 -0.82 -4.31
CA ILE A 11 12.17 -1.35 -2.98
C ILE A 11 11.60 -0.26 -2.07
N GLU A 12 12.25 0.91 -2.02
CA GLU A 12 11.81 2.04 -1.23
C GLU A 12 10.41 2.51 -1.64
N THR A 13 10.22 2.79 -2.94
CA THR A 13 8.94 3.27 -3.48
C THR A 13 7.80 2.30 -3.20
N ASN A 14 8.06 1.00 -3.34
CA ASN A 14 7.07 -0.04 -3.07
C ASN A 14 6.69 -0.12 -1.59
N THR A 15 7.64 0.10 -0.69
CA THR A 15 7.39 0.18 0.75
C THR A 15 6.49 1.35 1.09
N PHE A 16 6.78 2.55 0.56
CA PHE A 16 5.92 3.72 0.75
C PHE A 16 4.56 3.59 0.08
N ARG A 17 4.46 2.85 -1.02
CA ARG A 17 3.17 2.52 -1.65
C ARG A 17 2.28 1.72 -0.71
N LEU A 18 2.81 0.68 -0.05
CA LEU A 18 2.06 -0.07 0.96
C LEU A 18 1.63 0.82 2.14
N ALA A 19 2.54 1.64 2.65
CA ALA A 19 2.25 2.59 3.73
C ALA A 19 1.13 3.57 3.32
N SER A 20 1.15 4.06 2.08
CA SER A 20 0.12 4.94 1.52
C SER A 20 -1.25 4.25 1.43
N HIS A 21 -1.32 2.98 1.03
CA HIS A 21 -2.60 2.28 0.99
C HIS A 21 -3.23 2.14 2.37
N ILE A 22 -2.47 1.72 3.38
CA ILE A 22 -3.02 1.58 4.74
C ILE A 22 -3.34 2.93 5.40
N TYR A 23 -2.52 3.96 5.16
CA TYR A 23 -2.78 5.32 5.63
C TYR A 23 -4.13 5.84 5.11
N TRP A 24 -4.34 5.77 3.79
CA TRP A 24 -5.57 6.26 3.18
C TRP A 24 -6.80 5.41 3.49
N ALA A 25 -6.63 4.10 3.74
CA ALA A 25 -7.71 3.28 4.27
C ALA A 25 -8.14 3.78 5.65
N LEU A 26 -7.20 3.91 6.60
CA LEU A 26 -7.51 4.37 7.96
C LEU A 26 -8.10 5.78 7.97
N TRP A 27 -7.56 6.68 7.15
CA TRP A 27 -8.13 8.02 6.95
C TRP A 27 -9.60 7.93 6.52
N ALA A 28 -9.93 7.09 5.54
CA ALA A 28 -11.29 6.92 5.06
C ALA A 28 -12.23 6.42 6.14
N LEU A 29 -11.79 5.42 6.93
CA LEU A 29 -12.59 4.86 8.01
C LEU A 29 -12.93 5.90 9.09
N ILE A 30 -11.97 6.77 9.42
CA ILE A 30 -12.20 7.88 10.36
C ILE A 30 -13.17 8.90 9.73
N GLN A 31 -12.93 9.29 8.48
CA GLN A 31 -13.75 10.29 7.78
C GLN A 31 -15.20 9.84 7.59
N ALA A 32 -15.46 8.54 7.46
CA ALA A 32 -16.82 7.99 7.44
C ALA A 32 -17.65 8.36 8.69
N LYS A 33 -17.02 8.77 9.79
CA LYS A 33 -17.68 9.20 11.03
C LYS A 33 -17.66 10.71 11.27
N VAL A 34 -16.64 11.42 10.76
CA VAL A 34 -16.39 12.83 11.16
C VAL A 34 -16.53 13.83 10.02
N SER A 35 -16.49 13.37 8.77
CA SER A 35 -16.51 14.27 7.62
C SER A 35 -17.93 14.73 7.30
N PRO A 36 -18.14 16.03 7.02
CA PRO A 36 -19.41 16.52 6.48
C PRO A 36 -19.54 16.33 4.96
N ILE A 37 -18.50 15.84 4.28
CA ILE A 37 -18.47 15.67 2.83
C ILE A 37 -19.30 14.44 2.43
N ASP A 38 -20.19 14.61 1.45
CA ASP A 38 -20.93 13.49 0.84
C ASP A 38 -20.00 12.69 -0.09
N PHE A 39 -19.37 11.67 0.48
CA PHE A 39 -18.44 10.78 -0.18
C PHE A 39 -18.55 9.37 0.40
N ASP A 40 -18.44 8.35 -0.45
CA ASP A 40 -18.49 6.94 -0.03
C ASP A 40 -17.15 6.49 0.58
N TYR A 41 -16.94 6.89 1.83
CA TYR A 41 -15.73 6.58 2.59
C TYR A 41 -15.52 5.08 2.85
N LEU A 42 -16.59 4.29 2.99
CA LEU A 42 -16.47 2.86 3.26
C LEU A 42 -16.02 2.11 2.01
N SER A 43 -16.58 2.42 0.84
CA SER A 43 -16.09 1.85 -0.42
C SER A 43 -14.65 2.25 -0.68
N TYR A 44 -14.27 3.50 -0.39
CA TYR A 44 -12.87 3.94 -0.50
C TYR A 44 -11.95 3.23 0.50
N PHE A 45 -12.40 2.97 1.73
CA PHE A 45 -11.66 2.15 2.70
C PHE A 45 -11.35 0.76 2.13
N PHE A 46 -12.37 0.04 1.64
CA PHE A 46 -12.18 -1.30 1.09
C PHE A 46 -11.26 -1.30 -0.13
N LEU A 47 -11.46 -0.34 -1.05
CA LEU A 47 -10.58 -0.15 -2.20
C LEU A 47 -9.09 -0.04 -1.80
N ARG A 48 -8.80 0.78 -0.79
CA ARG A 48 -7.41 1.01 -0.35
C ARG A 48 -6.86 -0.16 0.46
N TYR A 49 -7.68 -0.74 1.34
CA TYR A 49 -7.26 -1.84 2.22
C TYR A 49 -7.06 -3.16 1.46
N ASP A 50 -7.92 -3.47 0.50
CA ASP A 50 -7.78 -4.68 -0.31
C ASP A 50 -6.53 -4.61 -1.20
N GLU A 51 -6.25 -3.44 -1.77
CA GLU A 51 -5.02 -3.23 -2.53
C GLU A 51 -3.77 -3.34 -1.64
N TYR A 52 -3.80 -2.83 -0.40
CA TYR A 52 -2.73 -3.07 0.58
C TYR A 52 -2.49 -4.57 0.81
N LYS A 53 -3.56 -5.34 1.07
CA LYS A 53 -3.45 -6.80 1.31
C LYS A 53 -2.86 -7.52 0.11
N LYS A 54 -3.39 -7.25 -1.09
CA LYS A 54 -2.92 -7.86 -2.35
C LYS A 54 -1.43 -7.58 -2.60
N GLN A 55 -1.00 -6.33 -2.43
CA GLN A 55 0.39 -5.96 -2.65
C GLN A 55 1.32 -6.52 -1.58
N LYS A 56 0.91 -6.53 -0.31
CA LYS A 56 1.70 -7.10 0.78
C LYS A 56 1.99 -8.58 0.54
N GLU A 57 0.99 -9.34 0.11
CA GLU A 57 1.15 -10.76 -0.23
C GLU A 57 2.16 -10.96 -1.36
N PHE A 58 2.07 -10.17 -2.43
CA PHE A 58 3.04 -10.19 -3.53
C PHE A 58 4.48 -9.90 -3.07
N TYR A 59 4.68 -8.92 -2.18
CA TYR A 59 6.03 -8.59 -1.69
C TYR A 59 6.60 -9.64 -0.74
N LEU A 60 5.78 -10.23 0.13
CA LEU A 60 6.24 -11.31 1.00
C LEU A 60 6.72 -12.51 0.17
N VAL A 61 5.98 -12.85 -0.90
CA VAL A 61 6.39 -13.89 -1.85
C VAL A 61 7.68 -13.48 -2.59
N LYS A 62 7.79 -12.23 -3.06
CA LYS A 62 9.00 -11.76 -3.76
C LYS A 62 10.24 -11.80 -2.87
N ILE A 63 10.14 -11.36 -1.61
CA ILE A 63 11.25 -11.41 -0.64
C ILE A 63 11.66 -12.86 -0.39
N SER A 64 10.70 -13.77 -0.16
CA SER A 64 11.04 -15.20 0.04
C SER A 64 11.73 -15.86 -1.14
N LEU A 65 11.52 -15.36 -2.37
CA LEU A 65 12.18 -15.87 -3.57
C LEU A 65 13.58 -15.26 -3.75
N LEU A 66 13.77 -14.00 -3.36
CA LEU A 66 15.08 -13.34 -3.37
C LEU A 66 16.03 -13.89 -2.29
N ASP A 67 15.49 -14.40 -1.18
CA ASP A 67 16.28 -15.07 -0.13
C ASP A 67 16.77 -16.48 -0.54
N GLN A 68 16.39 -16.98 -1.72
CA GLN A 68 16.77 -18.31 -2.24
C GLN A 68 17.85 -18.28 -3.34
N GLU A 69 18.32 -17.10 -3.76
CA GLU A 69 19.48 -16.92 -4.65
C GLU A 69 20.72 -16.41 -3.89
#